data_AF-A0A2C9ZMY2-F1
#
_entry.id   AF-A0A2C9ZMY2-F1
#
_cell.length_a   1.000
_cell.length_b   1.000
_cell.length_c   1.000
_cell.angle_alpha   90.00
_cell.angle_beta   90.00
_cell.angle_gamma   90.00
#
_symmetry.space_group_name_H-M   'P 1'
#
loop_
_entity.id
_entity.type
_entity.pdbx_description
1 polymer ?
#
loop_
_entity_poly.entity_id
_entity_poly.type
_entity_poly.pdbx_seq_one_letter_code
_entity_poly.pdbx_strand_id
1 'polypeptide(L)'
;MTPATVWLARGRHAEGAAEDVLRRSLEQRKRSRAIDDFLELPEAETEGASEAAAPAERVFQARWRVDETVTVRARIGVTPGPDGGQEWMLVAEAEQPWNDDWPSPAGLFWPEGPDVAWDRDGVAELSLREVNPLPHDDKETRRLFRNAVRGGWHIHVVVHEAMTTDERGRVPVARWLPSGLRHRVVEHRAAPQQHRGLNWALRDLGVQVPRGGAVVLPGNPAPDGYEAEDFSVRAVFLDGSEPTDLVDAVTRYAALPRPLPDGAEDALTALREDWHLLTLQEELERQRGLVAMYAEALEAMTKSRDLYREAAERAHEALAAYQESAEAAPVRQRPSDTPVASPLQQLTRTFERFKGRTQRPVAPSRDEH
;
A
#
# COMPACT_ATOMS: atom_id res chain seq x y z
N MET A 1 -2.82 -5.02 -9.10
CA MET A 1 -4.27 -4.78 -8.96
C MET A 1 -4.59 -4.64 -7.49
N THR A 2 -5.51 -3.75 -7.13
CA THR A 2 -5.95 -3.53 -5.75
C THR A 2 -6.82 -4.71 -5.29
N PRO A 3 -6.48 -5.38 -4.18
CA PRO A 3 -7.33 -6.45 -3.64
C PRO A 3 -8.72 -5.92 -3.26
N ALA A 4 -9.78 -6.73 -3.48
CA ALA A 4 -11.15 -6.33 -3.18
C ALA A 4 -11.40 -6.07 -1.68
N THR A 5 -10.53 -6.57 -0.80
CA THR A 5 -10.58 -6.38 0.66
C THR A 5 -10.00 -5.04 1.11
N VAL A 6 -9.36 -4.28 0.21
CA VAL A 6 -8.53 -3.12 0.53
C VAL A 6 -9.24 -1.81 0.21
N TRP A 7 -9.13 -0.87 1.14
CA TRP A 7 -9.56 0.51 1.01
C TRP A 7 -8.36 1.45 1.14
N LEU A 8 -8.27 2.44 0.26
CA LEU A 8 -7.13 3.35 0.13
C LEU A 8 -7.61 4.80 0.08
N ALA A 9 -6.89 5.68 0.77
CA ALA A 9 -7.00 7.12 0.60
C ALA A 9 -5.68 7.82 0.91
N ARG A 10 -5.52 9.01 0.35
CA ARG A 10 -4.41 9.93 0.59
C ARG A 10 -4.94 11.35 0.70
N GLY A 11 -4.25 12.19 1.46
CA GLY A 11 -4.52 13.62 1.49
C GLY A 11 -3.42 14.41 2.18
N ARG A 12 -3.75 15.66 2.52
CA ARG A 12 -2.86 16.63 3.16
C ARG A 12 -3.59 17.33 4.30
N HIS A 13 -2.90 17.44 5.42
CA HIS A 13 -3.25 18.26 6.57
C HIS A 13 -2.56 19.61 6.46
N ALA A 14 -3.35 20.70 6.45
CA ALA A 14 -2.86 22.03 6.09
C ALA A 14 -1.86 22.63 7.09
N GLU A 15 -2.18 22.65 8.40
CA GLU A 15 -1.36 23.30 9.42
C GLU A 15 -1.49 22.61 10.79
N GLY A 16 -0.40 22.56 11.55
CA GLY A 16 -0.35 22.02 12.92
C GLY A 16 0.12 20.56 13.02
N ALA A 17 0.18 20.04 14.24
CA ALA A 17 0.63 18.67 14.51
C ALA A 17 -0.50 17.66 14.23
N ALA A 18 -0.53 17.12 13.01
CA ALA A 18 -1.51 16.13 12.59
C ALA A 18 -1.46 14.86 13.46
N GLU A 19 -0.29 14.50 13.97
CA GLU A 19 -0.09 13.41 14.94
C GLU A 19 -0.91 13.61 16.22
N ASP A 20 -0.98 14.83 16.75
CA ASP A 20 -1.74 15.13 17.96
C ASP A 20 -3.25 15.08 17.69
N VAL A 21 -3.67 15.50 16.49
CA VAL A 21 -5.06 15.40 16.04
C VAL A 21 -5.47 13.93 15.93
N LEU A 22 -4.64 13.10 15.29
CA LEU A 22 -4.85 11.66 15.17
C LEU A 22 -4.91 10.99 16.53
N ARG A 23 -3.95 11.26 17.42
CA ARG A 23 -3.90 10.69 18.77
C ARG A 23 -5.17 11.00 19.56
N ARG A 24 -5.58 12.28 19.59
CA ARG A 24 -6.82 12.69 20.27
C ARG A 24 -8.07 12.06 19.66
N SER A 25 -8.13 11.99 18.32
CA SER A 25 -9.24 11.38 17.59
C SER A 25 -9.36 9.90 17.92
N LEU A 26 -8.27 9.13 17.77
CA LEU A 26 -8.24 7.69 18.04
C LEU A 26 -8.50 7.37 19.52
N GLU A 27 -7.97 8.15 20.46
CA GLU A 27 -8.34 8.03 21.88
C GLU A 27 -9.84 8.19 22.10
N GLN A 28 -10.45 9.20 21.46
CA GLN A 28 -11.88 9.45 21.57
C GLN A 28 -12.69 8.32 20.94
N ARG A 29 -12.29 7.80 19.77
CA ARG A 29 -12.92 6.67 19.10
C ARG A 29 -12.83 5.39 19.93
N LYS A 30 -11.70 5.15 20.61
CA LYS A 30 -11.52 4.02 21.53
C LYS A 30 -12.44 4.16 22.74
N ARG A 31 -12.51 5.36 23.34
CA ARG A 31 -13.43 5.65 24.46
C ARG A 31 -14.90 5.46 24.07
N SER A 32 -15.29 5.84 22.85
CA SER A 32 -16.66 5.64 22.35
C SER A 32 -16.92 4.22 21.81
N ARG A 33 -15.92 3.31 21.85
CA ARG A 33 -15.98 1.95 21.29
C ARG A 33 -16.29 1.91 19.79
N ALA A 34 -15.96 2.98 19.07
CA ALA A 34 -16.01 3.00 17.61
C ALA A 34 -14.82 2.23 16.99
N ILE A 35 -13.73 2.09 17.76
CA ILE A 35 -12.61 1.19 17.46
C ILE A 35 -12.35 0.27 18.63
N ASP A 36 -11.77 -0.90 18.34
CA ASP A 36 -11.35 -1.85 19.36
C ASP A 36 -10.06 -1.37 20.03
N ASP A 37 -9.06 -1.04 19.22
CA ASP A 37 -7.77 -0.53 19.69
C ASP A 37 -7.02 0.26 18.62
N PHE A 38 -6.01 1.02 19.06
CA PHE A 38 -5.04 1.69 18.20
C PHE A 38 -3.64 1.69 18.82
N LEU A 39 -2.62 1.80 17.97
CA LEU A 39 -1.21 1.86 18.37
C LEU A 39 -0.49 2.93 17.54
N GLU A 40 0.25 3.79 18.21
CA GLU A 40 1.26 4.66 17.58
C GLU A 40 2.59 3.90 17.55
N LEU A 41 3.17 3.72 16.36
CA LEU A 41 4.48 3.08 16.24
C LEU A 41 5.58 4.07 16.61
N PRO A 42 6.67 3.61 17.24
CA PRO A 42 7.85 4.46 17.42
C PRO A 42 8.36 4.92 16.06
N GLU A 43 8.95 6.11 16.01
CA GLU A 43 9.71 6.53 14.83
C GLU A 43 10.73 5.46 14.49
N ALA A 44 10.79 5.05 13.23
CA ALA A 44 11.87 4.21 12.77
C ALA A 44 13.17 5.00 13.02
N GLU A 45 13.97 4.56 13.97
CA GLU A 45 15.34 5.03 14.13
C GLU A 45 16.09 4.59 12.88
N THR A 46 16.18 5.49 11.89
CA THR A 46 16.99 5.23 10.71
C THR A 46 18.45 5.19 11.17
N GLU A 47 18.96 4.01 11.50
CA GLU A 47 20.37 3.77 11.79
C GLU A 47 21.20 4.28 10.59
N GLY A 48 21.84 5.44 10.74
CA GLY A 48 22.65 6.09 9.70
C GLY A 48 22.13 7.44 9.18
N ALA A 49 21.06 7.99 9.74
CA ALA A 49 20.61 9.36 9.47
C ALA A 49 21.64 10.41 9.94
N SER A 50 22.48 10.88 9.01
CA SER A 50 23.23 12.14 9.14
C SER A 50 22.28 13.30 9.52
N GLU A 51 22.79 14.37 10.15
CA GLU A 51 22.07 15.59 10.60
C GLU A 51 21.20 16.31 9.53
N ALA A 52 21.13 15.78 8.31
CA ALA A 52 20.24 16.19 7.22
C ALA A 52 19.13 15.16 6.91
N ALA A 53 18.74 14.30 7.86
CA ALA A 53 17.67 13.33 7.66
C ALA A 53 16.31 14.01 7.58
N ALA A 54 15.53 13.66 6.56
CA ALA A 54 14.14 14.07 6.44
C ALA A 54 13.37 13.70 7.72
N PRO A 55 12.39 14.51 8.17
CA PRO A 55 11.69 14.22 9.41
C PRO A 55 10.96 12.88 9.27
N ALA A 56 11.04 12.05 10.30
CA ALA A 56 10.61 10.67 10.25
C ALA A 56 9.10 10.53 10.07
N GLU A 57 8.68 9.49 9.35
CA GLU A 57 7.28 9.15 9.16
C GLU A 57 6.65 8.72 10.49
N ARG A 58 5.51 9.31 10.83
CA ARG A 58 4.70 8.92 11.99
C ARG A 58 3.61 7.98 11.55
N VAL A 59 3.44 6.85 12.26
CA VAL A 59 2.51 5.80 11.86
C VAL A 59 1.56 5.44 12.99
N PHE A 60 0.28 5.37 12.67
CA PHE A 60 -0.76 4.85 13.55
C PHE A 60 -1.44 3.64 12.93
N GLN A 61 -1.67 2.61 13.75
CA GLN A 61 -2.46 1.44 13.41
C GLN A 61 -3.77 1.48 14.20
N ALA A 62 -4.87 1.03 13.61
CA ALA A 62 -6.16 0.90 14.29
C ALA A 62 -6.91 -0.35 13.84
N ARG A 63 -7.59 -0.99 14.78
CA ARG A 63 -8.46 -2.16 14.55
C ARG A 63 -9.87 -1.85 14.99
N TRP A 64 -10.86 -2.30 14.21
CA TRP A 64 -12.26 -2.26 14.60
C TRP A 64 -13.05 -3.40 13.94
N ARG A 65 -14.31 -3.55 14.34
CA ARG A 65 -15.26 -4.45 13.69
C ARG A 65 -16.35 -3.67 12.98
N VAL A 66 -16.71 -4.11 11.79
CA VAL A 66 -17.88 -3.68 11.03
C VAL A 66 -18.86 -4.85 10.95
N ASP A 67 -20.17 -4.54 10.87
CA ASP A 67 -21.25 -5.53 10.90
C ASP A 67 -21.11 -6.56 12.03
N GLU A 68 -20.55 -6.12 13.17
CA GLU A 68 -20.24 -6.87 14.39
C GLU A 68 -19.26 -8.05 14.23
N THR A 69 -18.93 -8.45 13.00
CA THR A 69 -18.27 -9.72 12.70
C THR A 69 -17.01 -9.59 11.87
N VAL A 70 -16.91 -8.57 11.02
CA VAL A 70 -15.77 -8.41 10.12
C VAL A 70 -14.71 -7.53 10.77
N THR A 71 -13.51 -8.06 10.97
CA THR A 71 -12.38 -7.24 11.43
C THR A 71 -11.86 -6.38 10.27
N VAL A 72 -11.63 -5.10 10.56
CA VAL A 72 -10.86 -4.20 9.71
C VAL A 72 -9.58 -3.79 10.42
N ARG A 73 -8.47 -3.88 9.70
CA ARG A 73 -7.15 -3.42 10.12
C ARG A 73 -6.77 -2.23 9.26
N ALA A 74 -6.28 -1.16 9.86
CA ALA A 74 -5.84 -0.01 9.10
C ALA A 74 -4.57 0.62 9.64
N ARG A 75 -3.84 1.24 8.74
CA ARG A 75 -2.59 1.96 8.97
C ARG A 75 -2.65 3.31 8.29
N ILE A 76 -2.40 4.37 9.04
CA ILE A 76 -2.15 5.71 8.51
C ILE A 76 -0.69 6.08 8.75
N GLY A 77 -0.02 6.49 7.68
CA GLY A 77 1.29 7.13 7.73
C GLY A 77 1.13 8.63 7.52
N VAL A 78 1.86 9.43 8.29
CA VAL A 78 1.92 10.89 8.17
C VAL A 78 3.36 11.30 7.96
N THR A 79 3.60 12.00 6.85
CA THR A 79 4.90 12.53 6.49
C THR A 79 4.86 14.05 6.39
N PRO A 80 5.97 14.74 6.68
CA PRO A 80 6.08 16.17 6.39
C PRO A 80 5.91 16.43 4.90
N GLY A 81 5.02 17.34 4.56
CA GLY A 81 4.77 17.81 3.20
C GLY A 81 5.44 19.16 2.91
N PRO A 82 5.29 19.67 1.69
CA PRO A 82 5.73 21.02 1.34
C PRO A 82 4.98 22.09 2.15
N ASP A 83 5.57 23.29 2.24
CA ASP A 83 4.97 24.49 2.83
C ASP A 83 4.48 24.34 4.29
N GLY A 84 5.07 23.41 5.05
CA GLY A 84 4.71 23.19 6.46
C GLY A 84 3.45 22.36 6.69
N GLY A 85 2.82 21.86 5.63
CA GLY A 85 1.73 20.88 5.72
C GLY A 85 2.25 19.46 5.98
N GLN A 86 1.35 18.52 6.24
CA GLN A 86 1.68 17.10 6.39
C GLN A 86 0.85 16.26 5.42
N GLU A 87 1.50 15.39 4.67
CA GLU A 87 0.82 14.42 3.82
C GLU A 87 0.47 13.18 4.62
N TRP A 88 -0.67 12.58 4.32
CA TRP A 88 -1.09 11.34 4.97
C TRP A 88 -1.53 10.32 3.94
N MET A 89 -1.22 9.05 4.22
CA MET A 89 -1.64 7.89 3.42
C MET A 89 -2.29 6.88 4.34
N LEU A 90 -3.49 6.43 3.99
CA LEU A 90 -4.30 5.51 4.77
C LEU A 90 -4.63 4.27 3.95
N VAL A 91 -4.25 3.12 4.50
CA VAL A 91 -4.59 1.79 3.98
C VAL A 91 -5.43 1.08 5.03
N ALA A 92 -6.57 0.52 4.62
CA ALA A 92 -7.37 -0.38 5.43
C ALA A 92 -7.60 -1.69 4.68
N GLU A 93 -7.58 -2.80 5.39
CA GLU A 93 -7.85 -4.12 4.87
C GLU A 93 -8.85 -4.85 5.79
N ALA A 94 -9.91 -5.35 5.18
CA ALA A 94 -10.93 -6.16 5.85
C ALA A 94 -10.69 -7.66 5.62
N GLU A 95 -11.26 -8.50 6.49
CA GLU A 95 -11.24 -9.97 6.31
C GLU A 95 -12.12 -10.46 5.15
N GLN A 96 -13.00 -9.59 4.64
CA GLN A 96 -13.93 -9.86 3.54
C GLN A 96 -13.83 -8.76 2.47
N PRO A 97 -14.35 -8.98 1.24
CA PRO A 97 -14.45 -7.92 0.25
C PRO A 97 -15.05 -6.65 0.86
N TRP A 98 -14.43 -5.51 0.55
CA TRP A 98 -14.79 -4.23 1.14
C TRP A 98 -16.23 -3.86 0.74
N ASN A 99 -17.04 -3.48 1.72
CA ASN A 99 -18.36 -2.92 1.49
C ASN A 99 -18.29 -1.39 1.59
N ASP A 100 -18.70 -0.69 0.53
CA ASP A 100 -18.69 0.77 0.49
C ASP A 100 -19.71 1.42 1.45
N ASP A 101 -20.69 0.66 1.94
CA ASP A 101 -21.62 1.11 2.99
C ASP A 101 -21.00 1.15 4.39
N TRP A 102 -19.82 0.56 4.58
CA TRP A 102 -19.10 0.66 5.84
C TRP A 102 -18.61 2.11 6.09
N PRO A 103 -18.43 2.51 7.36
CA PRO A 103 -17.84 3.80 7.68
C PRO A 103 -16.49 3.98 6.99
N SER A 104 -16.23 5.17 6.44
CA SER A 104 -14.93 5.42 5.82
C SER A 104 -13.82 5.42 6.87
N PRO A 105 -12.71 4.68 6.63
CA PRO A 105 -11.53 4.72 7.47
C PRO A 105 -11.02 6.14 7.71
N ALA A 106 -11.04 7.02 6.70
CA ALA A 106 -10.58 8.40 6.89
C ALA A 106 -11.44 9.17 7.92
N GLY A 107 -12.76 9.00 7.91
CA GLY A 107 -13.65 9.62 8.92
C GLY A 107 -13.53 9.00 10.32
N LEU A 108 -12.94 7.81 10.41
CA LEU A 108 -12.64 7.15 11.68
C LEU A 108 -11.33 7.67 12.28
N PHE A 109 -10.27 7.82 11.47
CA PHE A 109 -8.99 8.39 11.92
C PHE A 109 -9.08 9.90 12.16
N TRP A 110 -9.66 10.65 11.23
CA TRP A 110 -9.72 12.09 11.30
C TRP A 110 -11.05 12.57 11.91
N PRO A 111 -11.04 13.65 12.71
CA PRO A 111 -12.27 14.26 13.17
C PRO A 111 -13.02 14.93 12.01
N GLU A 112 -14.35 14.86 12.03
CA GLU A 112 -15.21 15.43 10.98
C GLU A 112 -15.51 16.93 11.16
N GLY A 113 -14.97 17.57 12.22
CA GLY A 113 -15.19 18.98 12.51
C GLY A 113 -14.69 19.91 11.38
N PRO A 114 -15.34 21.07 11.18
CA PRO A 114 -14.98 22.02 10.11
C PRO A 114 -13.60 22.66 10.33
N ASP A 115 -13.10 22.66 11.57
CA ASP A 115 -11.84 23.32 11.94
C ASP A 115 -10.59 22.45 11.67
N VAL A 116 -10.74 21.26 11.09
CA VAL A 116 -9.63 20.33 10.84
C VAL A 116 -9.46 20.11 9.35
N ALA A 117 -8.53 20.85 8.76
CA ALA A 117 -8.24 20.86 7.32
C ALA A 117 -7.35 19.69 6.89
N TRP A 118 -7.79 18.45 7.16
CA TRP A 118 -7.13 17.21 6.73
C TRP A 118 -7.57 16.73 5.34
N ASP A 119 -8.67 17.28 4.85
CA ASP A 119 -9.44 16.82 3.69
C ASP A 119 -8.96 17.44 2.38
N ARG A 120 -7.67 17.74 2.25
CA ARG A 120 -7.08 18.27 1.01
C ARG A 120 -6.40 17.15 0.23
N ASP A 121 -6.47 17.21 -1.09
CA ASP A 121 -5.64 16.40 -1.98
C ASP A 121 -4.21 16.93 -1.97
N GLY A 122 -3.24 16.03 -1.85
CA GLY A 122 -1.83 16.40 -1.77
C GLY A 122 -1.26 16.96 -3.08
N VAL A 123 -1.84 16.59 -4.22
CA VAL A 123 -1.28 16.93 -5.55
C VAL A 123 -1.88 18.20 -6.14
N ALA A 124 -3.19 18.41 -5.98
CA ALA A 124 -3.92 19.50 -6.61
C ALA A 124 -4.61 20.46 -5.62
N GLU A 125 -4.39 20.29 -4.30
CA GLU A 125 -4.98 21.11 -3.22
C GLU A 125 -6.52 21.15 -3.20
N LEU A 126 -7.13 20.15 -3.84
CA LEU A 126 -8.59 19.97 -3.94
C LEU A 126 -9.16 19.54 -2.59
N SER A 127 -10.36 19.97 -2.23
CA SER A 127 -11.04 19.39 -1.07
C SER A 127 -11.70 18.05 -1.43
N LEU A 128 -11.59 17.08 -0.52
CA LEU A 128 -12.25 15.79 -0.58
C LEU A 128 -13.71 15.85 -0.08
N ARG A 129 -14.07 16.88 0.70
CA ARG A 129 -15.40 17.01 1.33
C ARG A 129 -16.24 18.11 0.73
N GLU A 130 -15.62 19.06 0.03
CA GLU A 130 -16.27 20.24 -0.54
C GLU A 130 -16.34 20.19 -2.07
N VAL A 131 -17.15 21.08 -2.63
CA VAL A 131 -17.24 21.34 -4.06
C VAL A 131 -15.99 22.12 -4.51
N ASN A 132 -15.28 21.60 -5.51
CA ASN A 132 -14.13 22.29 -6.10
C ASN A 132 -14.58 23.04 -7.38
N PRO A 133 -14.73 24.38 -7.35
CA PRO A 133 -15.07 25.13 -8.56
C PRO A 133 -13.91 25.07 -9.55
N LEU A 134 -14.22 24.95 -10.84
CA LEU A 134 -13.20 24.94 -11.88
C LEU A 134 -12.54 26.31 -12.07
N PRO A 135 -11.22 26.35 -12.32
CA PRO A 135 -10.54 27.57 -12.75
C PRO A 135 -11.22 28.21 -13.96
N HIS A 136 -11.18 29.54 -14.03
CA HIS A 136 -11.75 30.27 -15.18
C HIS A 136 -10.89 30.12 -16.44
N ASP A 137 -9.59 29.84 -16.29
CA ASP A 137 -8.68 29.62 -17.39
C ASP A 137 -8.73 28.15 -17.87
N ASP A 138 -8.94 27.96 -19.17
CA ASP A 138 -9.06 26.63 -19.78
C ASP A 138 -7.76 25.82 -19.68
N LYS A 139 -6.59 26.47 -19.73
CA LYS A 139 -5.29 25.78 -19.61
C LYS A 139 -5.03 25.34 -18.17
N GLU A 140 -5.42 26.16 -17.19
CA GLU A 140 -5.38 25.78 -15.78
C GLU A 140 -6.30 24.59 -15.51
N THR A 141 -7.53 24.63 -16.02
CA THR A 141 -8.49 23.50 -15.94
C THR A 141 -7.90 22.23 -16.55
N ARG A 142 -7.29 22.33 -17.74
CA ARG A 142 -6.63 21.19 -18.39
C ARG A 142 -5.42 20.67 -17.61
N ARG A 143 -4.64 21.54 -16.96
CA ARG A 143 -3.53 21.13 -16.08
C ARG A 143 -4.06 20.42 -14.83
N LEU A 144 -5.11 20.97 -14.22
CA LEU A 144 -5.79 20.40 -13.07
C LEU A 144 -6.26 18.97 -13.36
N PHE A 145 -7.01 18.74 -14.44
CA PHE A 145 -7.48 17.38 -14.74
C PHE A 145 -6.36 16.41 -15.05
N ARG A 146 -5.31 16.83 -15.78
CA ARG A 146 -4.13 15.98 -16.03
C ARG A 146 -3.40 15.60 -14.73
N ASN A 147 -3.37 16.49 -13.75
CA ASN A 147 -2.77 16.21 -12.45
C ASN A 147 -3.69 15.33 -11.58
N ALA A 148 -5.00 15.62 -11.58
CA ALA A 148 -6.00 14.89 -10.80
C ALA A 148 -6.08 13.41 -11.20
N VAL A 149 -6.18 13.11 -12.51
CA VAL A 149 -6.24 11.71 -12.95
C VAL A 149 -4.92 10.97 -12.77
N ARG A 150 -3.82 11.68 -12.50
CA ARG A 150 -2.50 11.09 -12.29
C ARG A 150 -2.39 10.60 -10.85
N GLY A 151 -2.06 9.31 -10.70
CA GLY A 151 -1.76 8.71 -9.40
C GLY A 151 -2.89 7.85 -8.83
N GLY A 152 -4.12 7.93 -9.34
CA GLY A 152 -5.17 6.93 -9.08
C GLY A 152 -5.69 6.84 -7.63
N TRP A 153 -5.35 7.80 -6.77
CA TRP A 153 -5.75 7.82 -5.36
C TRP A 153 -7.23 8.18 -5.15
N HIS A 154 -7.76 9.07 -6.00
CA HIS A 154 -9.13 9.60 -5.88
C HIS A 154 -9.95 9.33 -7.14
N ILE A 155 -11.26 9.27 -6.95
CA ILE A 155 -12.26 9.20 -8.01
C ILE A 155 -12.70 10.63 -8.30
N HIS A 156 -12.36 11.16 -9.47
CA HIS A 156 -12.72 12.52 -9.83
C HIS A 156 -14.04 12.54 -10.59
N VAL A 157 -14.98 13.34 -10.11
CA VAL A 157 -16.30 13.52 -10.71
C VAL A 157 -16.40 14.95 -11.17
N VAL A 158 -16.75 15.16 -12.44
CA VAL A 158 -16.93 16.49 -13.02
C VAL A 158 -18.40 16.71 -13.30
N VAL A 159 -18.99 17.71 -12.67
CA VAL A 159 -20.40 18.07 -12.81
C VAL A 159 -20.50 19.44 -13.47
N HIS A 160 -21.33 19.55 -14.50
CA HIS A 160 -21.62 20.81 -15.17
C HIS A 160 -22.97 21.37 -14.74
N GLU A 161 -22.98 22.57 -14.18
CA GLU A 161 -24.21 23.25 -13.79
C GLU A 161 -24.99 23.73 -15.04
N ALA A 162 -26.19 23.20 -15.27
CA ALA A 162 -27.01 23.64 -16.41
C ALA A 162 -27.42 25.11 -16.29
N MET A 163 -27.68 25.55 -15.07
CA MET A 163 -28.03 26.91 -14.64
C MET A 163 -27.41 27.15 -13.26
N THR A 164 -27.32 28.41 -12.83
CA THR A 164 -26.80 28.76 -11.50
C THR A 164 -27.63 28.09 -10.40
N THR A 165 -26.94 27.36 -9.53
CA THR A 165 -27.56 26.60 -8.44
C THR A 165 -27.91 27.48 -7.24
N ASP A 166 -28.99 27.11 -6.55
CA ASP A 166 -29.39 27.69 -5.26
C ASP A 166 -28.54 27.10 -4.11
N GLU A 167 -28.80 27.50 -2.87
CA GLU A 167 -28.08 26.97 -1.70
C GLU A 167 -28.17 25.45 -1.59
N ARG A 168 -29.29 24.84 -2.02
CA ARG A 168 -29.51 23.40 -1.99
C ARG A 168 -28.66 22.66 -3.01
N GLY A 169 -28.46 23.28 -4.17
CA GLY A 169 -27.60 22.78 -5.24
C GLY A 169 -26.10 22.95 -5.02
N ARG A 170 -25.68 23.79 -4.05
CA ARG A 170 -24.28 23.98 -3.67
C ARG A 170 -23.74 22.91 -2.72
N VAL A 171 -24.58 21.98 -2.29
CA VAL A 171 -24.14 20.90 -1.41
C VAL A 171 -23.41 19.82 -2.21
N PRO A 172 -22.24 19.34 -1.74
CA PRO A 172 -21.49 18.28 -2.41
C PRO A 172 -22.32 17.01 -2.60
N VAL A 173 -22.13 16.35 -3.74
CA VAL A 173 -22.71 15.04 -4.08
C VAL A 173 -22.23 13.96 -3.11
N ALA A 174 -21.04 14.14 -2.50
CA ALA A 174 -20.46 13.21 -1.55
C ALA A 174 -21.39 12.83 -0.39
N ARG A 175 -22.36 13.68 0.01
CA ARG A 175 -23.33 13.33 1.07
C ARG A 175 -24.23 12.13 0.72
N TRP A 176 -24.50 11.94 -0.57
CA TRP A 176 -25.37 10.87 -1.08
C TRP A 176 -24.59 9.58 -1.36
N LEU A 177 -23.26 9.65 -1.39
CA LEU A 177 -22.44 8.48 -1.61
C LEU A 177 -22.42 7.57 -0.37
N PRO A 178 -22.25 6.26 -0.58
CA PRO A 178 -21.91 5.31 0.47
C PRO A 178 -20.76 5.85 1.33
N SER A 179 -20.81 5.63 2.65
CA SER A 179 -19.88 6.27 3.58
C SER A 179 -18.42 5.97 3.26
N GLY A 180 -18.10 4.77 2.78
CA GLY A 180 -16.77 4.36 2.37
C GLY A 180 -16.21 5.16 1.19
N LEU A 181 -17.05 5.72 0.32
CA LEU A 181 -16.62 6.48 -0.86
C LEU A 181 -16.45 7.98 -0.60
N ARG A 182 -17.02 8.51 0.48
CA ARG A 182 -17.07 9.96 0.75
C ARG A 182 -15.71 10.65 0.75
N HIS A 183 -14.66 9.98 1.23
CA HIS A 183 -13.30 10.53 1.32
C HIS A 183 -12.37 10.04 0.19
N ARG A 184 -12.95 9.43 -0.85
CA ARG A 184 -12.23 8.99 -2.06
C ARG A 184 -12.71 9.74 -3.29
N VAL A 185 -13.85 10.41 -3.23
CA VAL A 185 -14.45 11.12 -4.36
C VAL A 185 -14.16 12.60 -4.26
N VAL A 186 -13.72 13.18 -5.38
CA VAL A 186 -13.46 14.61 -5.50
C VAL A 186 -14.40 15.19 -6.54
N GLU A 187 -15.29 16.08 -6.11
CA GLU A 187 -16.25 16.76 -6.97
C GLU A 187 -15.66 18.05 -7.54
N HIS A 188 -15.67 18.15 -8.87
CA HIS A 188 -15.32 19.33 -9.64
C HIS A 188 -16.59 19.95 -10.23
N ARG A 189 -16.76 21.26 -10.07
CA ARG A 189 -17.96 21.98 -10.53
C ARG A 189 -17.64 23.03 -11.58
N ALA A 190 -18.24 22.84 -12.76
CA ALA A 190 -18.18 23.79 -13.84
C ALA A 190 -19.41 24.70 -13.84
N ALA A 191 -19.19 26.01 -13.88
CA ALA A 191 -20.26 26.98 -14.02
C ALA A 191 -20.94 26.87 -15.39
N PRO A 192 -22.19 27.36 -15.56
CA PRO A 192 -22.97 27.19 -16.79
C PRO A 192 -22.29 27.72 -18.08
N GLN A 193 -21.44 28.72 -17.94
CA GLN A 193 -20.71 29.34 -19.06
C GLN A 193 -19.44 28.54 -19.45
N GLN A 194 -18.94 27.67 -18.57
CA GLN A 194 -17.68 26.94 -18.75
C GLN A 194 -17.85 25.65 -19.59
N HIS A 195 -19.06 25.28 -20.02
CA HIS A 195 -19.33 24.04 -20.78
C HIS A 195 -18.34 23.75 -21.93
N ARG A 196 -18.03 24.78 -22.73
CA ARG A 196 -17.16 24.63 -23.90
C ARG A 196 -15.70 24.46 -23.50
N GLY A 197 -15.22 25.27 -22.56
CA GLY A 197 -13.85 25.20 -22.02
C GLY A 197 -13.59 23.88 -21.31
N LEU A 198 -14.56 23.42 -20.52
CA LEU A 198 -14.56 22.12 -19.85
C LEU A 198 -14.32 20.97 -20.83
N ASN A 199 -15.16 20.87 -21.86
CA ASN A 199 -15.05 19.80 -22.87
C ASN A 199 -13.80 19.93 -23.75
N TRP A 200 -13.22 21.12 -23.88
CA TRP A 200 -11.91 21.29 -24.49
C TRP A 200 -10.80 20.75 -23.58
N ALA A 201 -10.86 21.02 -22.28
CA ALA A 201 -9.88 20.55 -21.29
C ALA A 201 -9.91 19.02 -21.12
N LEU A 202 -11.08 18.40 -21.20
CA LEU A 202 -11.28 16.96 -21.07
C LEU A 202 -10.94 16.15 -22.32
N ARG A 203 -10.73 16.82 -23.47
CA ARG A 203 -10.47 16.15 -24.75
C ARG A 203 -9.32 15.15 -24.70
N ASP A 204 -8.24 15.49 -23.99
CA ASP A 204 -7.06 14.62 -23.86
C ASP A 204 -7.36 13.34 -23.06
N LEU A 205 -8.37 13.39 -22.20
CA LEU A 205 -8.81 12.26 -21.38
C LEU A 205 -9.86 11.40 -22.10
N GLY A 206 -10.26 11.77 -23.33
CA GLY A 206 -11.21 11.01 -24.13
C GLY A 206 -12.66 11.04 -23.60
N VAL A 207 -12.99 11.96 -22.70
CA VAL A 207 -14.33 12.08 -22.10
C VAL A 207 -15.01 13.40 -22.44
N GLN A 208 -16.34 13.39 -22.42
CA GLN A 208 -17.18 14.57 -22.64
C GLN A 208 -18.25 14.66 -21.56
N VAL A 209 -18.45 15.88 -21.03
CA VAL A 209 -19.50 16.19 -20.07
C VAL A 209 -20.71 16.75 -20.83
N PRO A 210 -21.89 16.11 -20.72
CA PRO A 210 -23.13 16.63 -21.25
C PRO A 210 -23.53 17.95 -20.56
N ARG A 211 -24.27 18.81 -21.28
CA ARG A 211 -24.74 20.06 -20.70
C ARG A 211 -25.74 19.78 -19.56
N GLY A 212 -25.37 20.17 -18.35
CA GLY A 212 -26.19 19.88 -17.17
C GLY A 212 -25.99 18.46 -16.62
N GLY A 213 -25.03 17.72 -17.16
CA GLY A 213 -24.71 16.36 -16.77
C GLY A 213 -23.43 16.28 -15.96
N ALA A 214 -22.92 15.07 -15.81
CA ALA A 214 -21.69 14.77 -15.11
C ALA A 214 -20.92 13.65 -15.78
N VAL A 215 -19.63 13.52 -15.47
CA VAL A 215 -18.81 12.39 -15.89
C VAL A 215 -17.86 12.00 -14.76
N VAL A 216 -17.63 10.69 -14.59
CA VAL A 216 -16.52 10.19 -13.76
C VAL A 216 -15.27 10.13 -14.63
N LEU A 217 -14.14 10.67 -14.19
CA LEU A 217 -12.91 10.66 -14.98
C LEU A 217 -12.26 9.25 -14.97
N PRO A 218 -11.64 8.83 -16.08
CA PRO A 218 -11.06 7.50 -16.23
C PRO A 218 -9.93 7.19 -15.24
N GLY A 219 -9.23 8.19 -14.69
CA GLY A 219 -7.93 7.95 -14.03
C GLY A 219 -6.83 7.67 -15.06
N ASN A 220 -5.58 7.54 -14.59
CA ASN A 220 -4.44 7.18 -15.44
C ASN A 220 -3.47 6.24 -14.69
N PRO A 221 -3.36 4.96 -15.10
CA PRO A 221 -4.09 4.34 -16.22
C PRO A 221 -5.59 4.18 -15.93
N ALA A 222 -6.40 4.07 -16.99
CA ALA A 222 -7.83 3.82 -16.85
C ALA A 222 -8.08 2.37 -16.32
N PRO A 223 -9.07 2.17 -15.43
CA PRO A 223 -9.47 0.84 -14.96
C PRO A 223 -9.90 -0.07 -16.12
N ASP A 224 -9.70 -1.37 -15.94
CA ASP A 224 -10.20 -2.37 -16.89
C ASP A 224 -11.74 -2.33 -16.91
N GLY A 225 -12.32 -2.23 -18.10
CA GLY A 225 -13.77 -2.11 -18.28
C GLY A 225 -14.33 -0.69 -18.14
N TYR A 226 -13.47 0.33 -18.09
CA TYR A 226 -13.92 1.72 -18.18
C TYR A 226 -14.30 2.09 -19.62
N GLU A 227 -15.58 2.42 -19.83
CA GLU A 227 -16.08 3.01 -21.08
C GLU A 227 -16.70 4.39 -20.79
N ALA A 228 -16.25 5.42 -21.51
CA ALA A 228 -16.62 6.82 -21.21
C ALA A 228 -18.14 7.06 -21.24
N GLU A 229 -18.87 6.32 -22.08
CA GLU A 229 -20.33 6.44 -22.20
C GLU A 229 -21.06 5.88 -20.98
N ASP A 230 -20.53 4.84 -20.35
CA ASP A 230 -21.14 4.17 -19.19
C ASP A 230 -21.02 5.00 -17.90
N PHE A 231 -20.02 5.88 -17.85
CA PHE A 231 -19.73 6.77 -16.72
C PHE A 231 -20.06 8.24 -17.01
N SER A 232 -20.83 8.50 -18.07
CA SER A 232 -21.36 9.82 -18.42
C SER A 232 -22.85 9.90 -18.13
N VAL A 233 -23.24 10.82 -17.25
CA VAL A 233 -24.62 11.07 -16.85
C VAL A 233 -25.15 12.27 -17.62
N ARG A 234 -26.25 12.08 -18.35
CA ARG A 234 -26.83 13.10 -19.25
C ARG A 234 -27.37 14.32 -18.53
N ALA A 235 -28.03 14.13 -17.39
CA ALA A 235 -28.68 15.19 -16.63
C ALA A 235 -28.52 14.92 -15.14
N VAL A 236 -28.04 15.93 -14.41
CA VAL A 236 -27.90 15.90 -12.95
C VAL A 236 -28.67 17.10 -12.40
N PHE A 237 -29.70 16.81 -11.61
CA PHE A 237 -30.50 17.84 -10.97
C PHE A 237 -29.84 18.23 -9.64
N LEU A 238 -29.51 19.51 -9.53
CA LEU A 238 -28.82 20.10 -8.38
C LEU A 238 -29.80 20.97 -7.61
N ASP A 239 -30.96 20.41 -7.28
CA ASP A 239 -32.08 21.06 -6.59
C ASP A 239 -32.23 20.59 -5.12
N GLY A 240 -31.27 19.79 -4.66
CA GLY A 240 -31.27 19.16 -3.35
C GLY A 240 -31.82 17.73 -3.34
N SER A 241 -32.36 17.24 -4.45
CA SER A 241 -32.68 15.81 -4.61
C SER A 241 -31.42 14.95 -4.71
N GLU A 242 -31.58 13.64 -4.52
CA GLU A 242 -30.51 12.67 -4.70
C GLU A 242 -30.25 12.45 -6.20
N PRO A 243 -29.02 12.67 -6.69
CA PRO A 243 -28.69 12.42 -8.09
C PRO A 243 -28.36 10.93 -8.30
N THR A 244 -29.38 10.07 -8.27
CA THR A 244 -29.24 8.60 -8.28
C THR A 244 -28.35 8.09 -9.41
N ASP A 245 -28.55 8.56 -10.65
CA ASP A 245 -27.74 8.15 -11.81
C ASP A 245 -26.24 8.45 -11.62
N LEU A 246 -25.91 9.56 -10.95
CA LEU A 246 -24.53 9.94 -10.65
C LEU A 246 -23.94 9.11 -9.51
N VAL A 247 -24.73 8.87 -8.46
CA VAL A 247 -24.33 7.99 -7.35
C VAL A 247 -24.05 6.58 -7.89
N ASP A 248 -24.93 6.04 -8.73
CA ASP A 248 -24.76 4.74 -9.36
C ASP A 248 -23.54 4.68 -10.28
N ALA A 249 -23.29 5.73 -11.07
CA ALA A 249 -22.08 5.80 -11.91
C ALA A 249 -20.80 5.77 -11.08
N VAL A 250 -20.75 6.52 -9.97
CA VAL A 250 -19.59 6.56 -9.07
C VAL A 250 -19.39 5.22 -8.35
N THR A 251 -20.46 4.62 -7.84
CA THR A 251 -20.40 3.31 -7.16
C THR A 251 -19.95 2.21 -8.11
N ARG A 252 -20.47 2.17 -9.35
CA ARG A 252 -20.00 1.23 -10.37
C ARG A 252 -18.53 1.46 -10.74
N TYR A 253 -18.10 2.71 -10.85
CA TYR A 253 -16.69 3.03 -11.13
C TYR A 253 -15.78 2.57 -9.99
N ALA A 254 -16.20 2.77 -8.74
CA ALA A 254 -15.43 2.38 -7.57
C ALA A 254 -15.17 0.87 -7.51
N ALA A 255 -16.12 0.06 -8.00
CA ALA A 255 -16.06 -1.39 -8.08
C ALA A 255 -15.16 -1.93 -9.22
N LEU A 256 -14.71 -1.09 -10.16
CA LEU A 256 -13.83 -1.53 -11.23
C LEU A 256 -12.45 -1.94 -10.70
N PRO A 257 -11.83 -3.01 -11.25
CA PRO A 257 -10.46 -3.38 -10.93
C PRO A 257 -9.49 -2.25 -11.29
N ARG A 258 -8.74 -1.78 -10.29
CA ARG A 258 -7.77 -0.69 -10.45
C ARG A 258 -6.38 -1.13 -10.04
N PRO A 259 -5.31 -0.67 -10.72
CA PRO A 259 -3.96 -0.86 -10.23
C PRO A 259 -3.79 -0.16 -8.89
N LEU A 260 -2.81 -0.63 -8.10
CA LEU A 260 -2.47 0.06 -6.86
C LEU A 260 -1.83 1.40 -7.22
N PRO A 261 -2.27 2.49 -6.58
CA PRO A 261 -1.67 3.80 -6.81
C PRO A 261 -0.25 3.86 -6.22
N ASP A 262 0.57 4.79 -6.72
CA ASP A 262 1.98 4.90 -6.34
C ASP A 262 2.15 5.04 -4.81
N GLY A 263 2.93 4.13 -4.21
CA GLY A 263 3.18 4.04 -2.77
C GLY A 263 2.18 3.19 -1.98
N ALA A 264 1.03 2.82 -2.56
CA ALA A 264 0.05 1.97 -1.87
C ALA A 264 0.51 0.52 -1.69
N GLU A 265 1.35 0.01 -2.58
CA GLU A 265 1.89 -1.34 -2.48
C GLU A 265 2.81 -1.50 -1.25
N ASP A 266 3.70 -0.54 -1.05
CA ASP A 266 4.58 -0.50 0.13
C ASP A 266 3.76 -0.35 1.42
N ALA A 267 2.76 0.55 1.41
CA ALA A 267 1.90 0.77 2.57
C ALA A 267 1.01 -0.45 2.90
N LEU A 268 0.53 -1.17 1.88
CA LEU A 268 -0.24 -2.42 2.06
C LEU A 268 0.66 -3.56 2.56
N THR A 269 1.89 -3.65 2.06
CA THR A 269 2.88 -4.62 2.54
C THR A 269 3.20 -4.36 4.00
N ALA A 270 3.47 -3.10 4.38
CA ALA A 270 3.70 -2.69 5.76
C ALA A 270 2.46 -2.90 6.68
N LEU A 271 1.23 -2.83 6.14
CA LEU A 271 0.03 -3.18 6.90
C LEU A 271 -0.04 -4.67 7.20
N ARG A 272 0.42 -5.53 6.29
CA ARG A 272 0.33 -6.99 6.40
C ARG A 272 1.48 -7.62 7.17
N GLU A 273 2.69 -7.12 6.95
CA GLU A 273 3.92 -7.68 7.53
C GLU A 273 4.24 -7.06 8.90
N ASP A 274 4.05 -5.76 9.06
CA ASP A 274 4.37 -5.02 10.30
C ASP A 274 3.14 -4.71 11.15
N TRP A 275 2.16 -5.63 11.20
CA TRP A 275 0.96 -5.48 12.01
C TRP A 275 1.20 -5.82 13.48
N HIS A 276 0.84 -4.92 14.39
CA HIS A 276 1.12 -5.08 15.83
C HIS A 276 -0.13 -5.23 16.72
N LEU A 277 -1.32 -4.89 16.20
CA LEU A 277 -2.57 -4.97 16.96
C LEU A 277 -3.24 -6.35 16.84
N LEU A 278 -2.56 -7.37 17.39
CA LEU A 278 -3.07 -8.72 17.48
C LEU A 278 -3.98 -8.88 18.72
N THR A 279 -5.03 -9.67 18.58
CA THR A 279 -5.80 -10.15 19.75
C THR A 279 -4.96 -11.13 20.56
N LEU A 280 -5.28 -11.31 21.83
CA LEU A 280 -4.59 -12.31 22.68
C LEU A 280 -4.65 -13.73 22.09
N GLN A 281 -5.75 -14.07 21.41
CA GLN A 281 -5.90 -15.37 20.77
C GLN A 281 -4.95 -15.51 19.56
N GLU A 282 -4.91 -14.50 18.69
CA GLU A 282 -4.00 -14.47 17.54
C GLU A 282 -2.53 -14.49 18.00
N GLU A 283 -2.19 -13.76 19.07
CA GLU A 283 -0.84 -13.78 19.63
C GLU A 283 -0.50 -15.15 20.24
N LEU A 284 -1.43 -15.78 20.96
CA LEU A 284 -1.25 -17.14 21.49
C LEU A 284 -0.99 -18.16 20.37
N GLU A 285 -1.76 -18.10 19.28
CA GLU A 285 -1.60 -18.97 18.12
C GLU A 285 -0.25 -18.75 17.43
N ARG A 286 0.17 -17.50 17.28
CA ARG A 286 1.50 -17.15 16.75
C ARG A 286 2.61 -17.72 17.62
N GLN A 287 2.53 -17.54 18.94
CA GLN A 287 3.54 -18.07 19.86
C GLN A 287 3.58 -19.61 19.84
N ARG A 288 2.42 -20.27 19.74
CA ARG A 288 2.35 -21.73 19.57
C ARG A 288 3.01 -22.18 18.26
N GLY A 289 2.78 -21.47 17.16
CA GLY A 289 3.42 -21.74 15.88
C GLY A 289 4.94 -21.58 15.94
N LEU A 290 5.45 -20.54 16.60
CA LEU A 290 6.88 -20.33 16.82
C LEU A 290 7.51 -21.46 17.65
N VAL A 291 6.85 -21.86 18.74
CA VAL A 291 7.32 -22.98 19.57
C VAL A 291 7.36 -24.28 18.77
N ALA A 292 6.35 -24.55 17.94
CA ALA A 292 6.33 -25.72 17.06
C ALA A 292 7.48 -25.70 16.05
N MET A 293 7.72 -24.56 15.40
CA MET A 293 8.84 -24.38 14.46
C MET A 293 10.20 -24.62 15.13
N TYR A 294 10.42 -24.07 16.33
CA TYR A 294 11.66 -24.30 17.06
C TYR A 294 11.81 -25.75 17.53
N ALA A 295 10.72 -26.40 17.92
CA ALA A 295 10.73 -27.82 18.26
C ALA A 295 11.13 -28.69 17.05
N GLU A 296 10.55 -28.42 15.88
CA GLU A 296 10.90 -29.10 14.63
C GLU A 296 12.37 -28.85 14.25
N ALA A 297 12.85 -27.62 14.37
CA ALA A 297 14.25 -27.28 14.10
C ALA A 297 15.21 -28.04 15.04
N LEU A 298 14.87 -28.16 16.34
CA LEU A 298 15.66 -28.92 17.31
C LEU A 298 15.65 -30.43 17.02
N GLU A 299 14.51 -30.98 16.59
CA GLU A 299 14.41 -32.37 16.17
C GLU A 299 15.29 -32.64 14.93
N ALA A 300 15.24 -31.76 13.93
CA ALA A 300 16.07 -31.83 12.74
C ALA A 300 17.56 -31.77 13.08
N MET A 301 17.97 -30.89 14.01
CA MET A 301 19.36 -30.82 14.50
C MET A 301 19.78 -32.09 15.27
N THR A 302 18.85 -32.68 16.03
CA THR A 302 19.13 -33.93 16.76
C THR A 302 19.32 -35.08 15.78
N LYS A 303 18.46 -35.18 14.77
CA LYS A 303 18.57 -36.19 13.71
C LYS A 303 19.85 -36.04 12.89
N SER A 304 20.23 -34.81 12.53
CA SER A 304 21.49 -34.58 11.81
C SER A 304 22.70 -34.99 12.65
N ARG A 305 22.72 -34.66 13.95
CA ARG A 305 23.76 -35.11 14.88
C ARG A 305 23.85 -36.63 14.96
N ASP A 306 22.72 -37.33 15.05
CA ASP A 306 22.72 -38.78 15.15
C ASP A 306 23.19 -39.43 13.84
N LEU A 307 22.82 -38.88 12.67
CA LEU A 307 23.38 -39.29 11.38
C LEU A 307 24.90 -39.09 11.29
N TYR A 308 25.42 -37.97 11.82
CA TYR A 308 26.87 -37.74 11.90
C TYR A 308 27.57 -38.75 12.81
N ARG A 309 26.95 -39.13 13.94
CA ARG A 309 27.49 -40.16 14.83
C ARG A 309 27.57 -41.51 14.11
N GLU A 310 26.49 -41.95 13.48
CA GLU A 310 26.47 -43.21 12.74
C GLU A 310 27.48 -43.21 11.58
N ALA A 311 27.62 -42.09 10.86
CA ALA A 311 28.60 -41.96 9.79
C ALA A 311 30.05 -42.07 10.33
N ALA A 312 30.32 -41.46 11.48
CA ALA A 312 31.61 -41.57 12.15
C ALA A 312 31.89 -43.00 12.61
N GLU A 313 30.92 -43.68 13.22
CA GLU A 313 31.06 -45.08 13.66
C GLU A 313 31.35 -46.01 12.47
N ARG A 314 30.57 -45.91 11.38
CA ARG A 314 30.82 -46.69 10.15
C ARG A 314 32.19 -46.42 9.53
N ALA A 315 32.68 -45.18 9.60
CA ALA A 315 34.02 -44.85 9.11
C ALA A 315 35.13 -45.49 9.98
N HIS A 316 34.95 -45.52 11.31
CA HIS A 316 35.88 -46.20 12.21
C HIS A 316 35.87 -47.72 11.99
N GLU A 317 34.70 -48.33 11.81
CA GLU A 317 34.56 -49.75 11.48
C GLU A 317 35.29 -50.10 10.17
N ALA A 318 35.12 -49.28 9.12
CA ALA A 318 35.82 -49.46 7.86
C ALA A 318 37.34 -49.37 8.03
N LEU A 319 37.84 -48.39 8.78
CA LEU A 319 39.28 -48.24 9.06
C LEU A 319 39.85 -49.44 9.85
N ALA A 320 39.13 -49.93 10.86
CA ALA A 320 39.54 -51.10 11.63
C ALA A 320 39.61 -52.35 10.75
N ALA A 321 38.62 -52.58 9.89
CA ALA A 321 38.63 -53.69 8.93
C ALA A 321 39.80 -53.60 7.95
N TYR A 322 40.15 -52.39 7.47
CA TYR A 322 41.35 -52.19 6.65
C TYR A 322 42.64 -52.51 7.41
N GLN A 323 42.74 -52.16 8.69
CA GLN A 323 43.92 -52.45 9.52
C GLN A 323 44.06 -53.95 9.81
N GLU A 324 42.98 -54.63 10.21
CA GLU A 324 42.98 -56.08 10.44
C GLU A 324 43.30 -56.87 9.16
N SER A 325 42.76 -56.45 8.00
CA SER A 325 43.12 -57.07 6.72
C SER A 325 44.57 -56.81 6.29
N ALA A 326 45.17 -55.68 6.71
CA ALA A 326 46.57 -55.38 6.49
C ALA A 326 47.51 -56.16 7.43
N GLU A 327 47.08 -56.46 8.66
CA GLU A 327 47.81 -57.30 9.62
C GLU A 327 47.68 -58.81 9.33
N ALA A 328 46.57 -59.25 8.73
CA ALA A 328 46.33 -60.63 8.31
C ALA A 328 47.01 -60.99 6.96
N ALA A 329 47.62 -60.03 6.28
CA ALA A 329 48.40 -60.27 5.08
C ALA A 329 49.80 -60.81 5.45
N PRO A 330 50.28 -61.93 4.86
CA PRO A 330 51.65 -62.36 5.10
C PRO A 330 52.60 -61.31 4.55
N VAL A 331 53.72 -61.06 5.25
CA VAL A 331 54.79 -60.15 4.84
C VAL A 331 55.27 -60.54 3.43
N ARG A 332 54.73 -59.87 2.41
CA ARG A 332 55.30 -59.87 1.06
C ARG A 332 56.34 -58.76 1.01
N GLN A 333 57.56 -59.18 0.70
CA GLN A 333 58.70 -58.32 0.43
C GLN A 333 58.31 -57.16 -0.49
N ARG A 334 58.75 -55.95 -0.12
CA ARG A 334 58.78 -54.77 -0.99
C ARG A 334 59.43 -55.12 -2.34
N PRO A 335 58.86 -54.67 -3.46
CA PRO A 335 59.63 -54.14 -4.56
C PRO A 335 59.72 -52.61 -4.43
N SER A 336 60.94 -52.12 -4.56
CA SER A 336 61.28 -50.72 -4.76
C SER A 336 60.76 -50.17 -6.09
N ASP A 337 60.31 -48.92 -6.04
CA ASP A 337 60.18 -47.88 -7.06
C ASP A 337 59.35 -48.11 -8.34
N THR A 338 58.24 -47.37 -8.41
CA THR A 338 57.87 -46.54 -9.58
C THR A 338 56.85 -45.47 -9.15
N PRO A 339 57.02 -44.19 -9.52
CA PRO A 339 56.12 -43.13 -9.07
C PRO A 339 54.83 -43.14 -9.92
N VAL A 340 53.71 -43.51 -9.31
CA VAL A 340 52.37 -43.41 -9.91
C VAL A 340 51.60 -42.29 -9.22
N ALA A 341 51.13 -41.35 -10.03
CA ALA A 341 50.47 -40.12 -9.63
C ALA A 341 49.20 -40.35 -8.77
N SER A 342 49.03 -39.50 -7.74
CA SER A 342 47.91 -39.50 -6.80
C SER A 342 46.56 -39.17 -7.45
N PRO A 343 45.50 -39.97 -7.26
CA PRO A 343 44.13 -39.68 -7.75
C PRO A 343 43.39 -38.58 -6.95
N LEU A 344 43.99 -38.04 -5.87
CA LEU A 344 43.36 -37.05 -5.00
C LEU A 344 43.53 -35.58 -5.46
N GLN A 345 44.29 -35.32 -6.54
CA GLN A 345 44.44 -33.97 -7.09
C GLN A 345 43.33 -33.58 -8.09
N GLN A 346 42.44 -34.50 -8.47
CA GLN A 346 41.33 -34.20 -9.40
C GLN A 346 40.06 -33.70 -8.71
N LEU A 347 39.86 -34.00 -7.42
CA LEU A 347 38.70 -33.50 -6.66
C LEU A 347 38.86 -32.07 -6.13
N THR A 348 40.09 -31.57 -6.02
CA THR A 348 40.34 -30.18 -5.58
C THR A 348 40.26 -29.16 -6.72
N ARG A 349 40.36 -29.57 -8.00
CA ARG A 349 40.21 -28.66 -9.15
C ARG A 349 38.77 -28.37 -9.55
N THR A 350 37.79 -29.17 -9.13
CA THR A 350 36.37 -28.93 -9.45
C THR A 350 35.68 -28.00 -8.45
N PHE A 351 36.26 -27.74 -7.27
CA PHE A 351 35.73 -26.79 -6.30
C PHE A 351 36.30 -25.37 -6.42
N GLU A 352 37.43 -25.15 -7.12
CA GLU A 352 37.93 -23.79 -7.38
C GLU A 352 37.17 -23.05 -8.50
N ARG A 353 36.41 -23.76 -9.34
CA ARG A 353 35.68 -23.14 -10.48
C ARG A 353 34.30 -22.56 -10.14
N PHE A 354 33.87 -22.63 -8.87
CA PHE A 354 32.61 -22.03 -8.39
C PHE A 354 32.79 -20.84 -7.43
N LYS A 355 34.03 -20.40 -7.18
CA LYS A 355 34.35 -19.20 -6.38
C LYS A 355 35.00 -18.13 -7.26
N GLY A 356 34.18 -17.44 -8.05
CA GLY A 356 34.70 -16.40 -8.94
C GLY A 356 33.65 -15.67 -9.79
N ARG A 357 32.57 -15.19 -9.17
CA ARG A 357 31.73 -14.15 -9.80
C ARG A 357 30.98 -13.31 -8.77
N THR A 358 31.73 -12.42 -8.11
CA THR A 358 31.20 -11.20 -7.48
C THR A 358 32.09 -10.05 -7.93
N GLN A 359 31.78 -9.47 -9.08
CA GLN A 359 32.31 -8.15 -9.46
C GLN A 359 31.32 -7.09 -8.95
N ARG A 360 31.83 -6.29 -8.03
CA ARG A 360 31.27 -5.04 -7.55
C ARG A 360 31.63 -3.95 -8.59
N PRO A 361 30.70 -3.15 -9.11
CA PRO A 361 31.04 -2.11 -10.09
C PRO A 361 31.72 -0.92 -9.37
N VAL A 362 32.91 -0.55 -9.85
CA VAL A 362 33.60 0.70 -9.53
C VAL A 362 33.53 1.59 -10.76
N ALA A 363 33.03 2.81 -10.57
CA ALA A 363 32.88 3.84 -11.59
C ALA A 363 34.23 4.38 -12.09
N PRO A 364 34.34 4.83 -13.35
CA PRO A 364 35.42 5.70 -13.76
C PRO A 364 35.00 7.18 -13.76
N SER A 365 35.83 7.97 -13.10
CA SER A 365 35.91 9.43 -13.19
C SER A 365 36.46 9.89 -14.54
N ARG A 366 36.05 11.12 -14.89
CA ARG A 366 36.59 12.07 -15.88
C ARG A 366 38.09 11.94 -16.17
N ASP A 367 38.49 12.10 -17.43
CA ASP A 367 39.17 13.33 -17.89
C ASP A 367 39.26 13.46 -19.43
N GLU A 368 39.12 14.72 -19.85
CA GLU A 368 39.80 15.43 -20.95
C GLU A 368 39.84 14.85 -22.39
N HIS A 369 39.04 15.45 -23.28
CA HIS A 369 39.54 16.32 -24.37
C HIS A 369 38.44 17.17 -25.00
#